data_AF-A0A2V9ET78-F1
#
_entry.id   AF-A0A2V9ET78-F1
#
_cell.length_a   1.000
_cell.length_b   1.000
_cell.length_c   1.000
_cell.angle_alpha   90.00
_cell.angle_beta   90.00
_cell.angle_gamma   90.00
#
_symmetry.space_group_name_H-M   'P 1'
#
loop_
_entity.id
_entity.type
_entity.pdbx_description
1 polymer ?
#
loop_
_entity_poly.entity_id
_entity_poly.type
_entity_poly.pdbx_seq_one_letter_code
_entity_poly.pdbx_strand_id
1 'polypeptide(L)'
;MAEIDKINPVIQACLSNAEHLLNAAKDVRKPGQNHIGYHLAALALEEIGKITMIVVSAVNPTSSKGGGEDDDPDSIKLTEDHERKLFWALWAPSLEAGQITADQFREVQSLSKRIHELRLASLYVDPASPIPQYEVSDQDLEALISLTDARLNIQKLTKFRELDGPARQVLEWFYRAVDDPQLKMLVFARSSLDKLTEFGGDSNRWMTWLRDQVDEMNATSQKLLQEELLRVDPGDAQGNEPKWQMKIRLMSWSHSIRPKPLAAWNRGVHHIKLFPTKTDRKELLVQFVLPKKILIQGLWAAGMQMSWTFTIALNIGSLGYFWWYTPTFVSKYYEELFDLESNTAVVAERNPQLVVSWGNQALNDRDLSNVGSMFAHLLSVMMSHRGAYDRYFQGLALIAKNDLFGQCELPIVRQFYGAFKEGMAAYGDWDGQPTTFATAIEKAFEEFQHGSEFSAAMKLTLQLATDKTTDPRSVTLEDAIKMKAYCDGYFLTRAKKDLQQKIKQSPPNASTQTGDESNSS
;
A
#
# COMPACT_ATOMS: atom_id res chain seq x y z
N MET A 1 -38.89 26.62 7.28
CA MET A 1 -39.84 26.36 6.17
C MET A 1 -39.22 26.62 4.80
N ALA A 2 -38.47 27.71 4.57
CA ALA A 2 -38.05 28.16 3.24
C ALA A 2 -37.05 27.25 2.46
N GLU A 3 -36.34 26.30 3.09
CA GLU A 3 -35.43 25.37 2.40
C GLU A 3 -36.11 24.05 2.01
N ILE A 4 -36.92 23.47 2.89
CA ILE A 4 -37.71 22.24 2.60
C ILE A 4 -38.72 22.51 1.47
N ASP A 5 -39.36 23.69 1.46
CA ASP A 5 -40.32 24.06 0.41
C ASP A 5 -39.66 24.11 -0.98
N LYS A 6 -38.36 24.41 -1.07
CA LYS A 6 -37.61 24.45 -2.35
C LYS A 6 -37.31 23.06 -2.91
N ILE A 7 -37.14 22.05 -2.05
CA ILE A 7 -36.85 20.67 -2.48
C ILE A 7 -38.07 19.77 -2.53
N ASN A 8 -39.21 20.22 -2.02
CA ASN A 8 -40.46 19.48 -2.08
C ASN A 8 -40.83 19.00 -3.51
N PRO A 9 -40.65 19.79 -4.59
CA PRO A 9 -40.91 19.28 -5.95
C PRO A 9 -40.04 18.07 -6.32
N VAL A 10 -38.78 18.05 -5.89
CA VAL A 10 -37.85 16.93 -6.15
C VAL A 10 -38.25 15.71 -5.33
N ILE A 11 -38.64 15.90 -4.07
CA ILE A 11 -39.17 14.81 -3.22
C ILE A 11 -40.40 14.17 -3.87
N GLN A 12 -41.35 14.98 -4.34
CA GLN A 12 -42.56 14.47 -5.01
C GLN A 12 -42.23 13.71 -6.31
N ALA A 13 -41.23 14.18 -7.06
CA ALA A 13 -40.76 13.48 -8.26
C ALA A 13 -40.16 12.10 -7.92
N CYS A 14 -39.32 12.00 -6.89
CA CYS A 14 -38.78 10.72 -6.42
C CYS A 14 -39.89 9.77 -5.93
N LEU A 15 -40.86 10.29 -5.16
CA LEU A 15 -42.01 9.48 -4.70
C LEU A 15 -42.85 8.95 -5.86
N SER A 16 -43.16 9.80 -6.84
CA SER A 16 -43.91 9.40 -8.04
C SER A 16 -43.13 8.38 -8.87
N ASN A 17 -41.82 8.57 -9.04
CA ASN A 17 -40.97 7.64 -9.78
C ASN A 17 -40.86 6.29 -9.06
N ALA A 18 -40.66 6.28 -7.74
CA ALA A 18 -40.65 5.07 -6.93
C ALA A 18 -41.97 4.28 -7.03
N GLU A 19 -43.11 4.98 -7.05
CA GLU A 19 -44.43 4.37 -7.23
C GLU A 19 -44.60 3.76 -8.63
N HIS A 20 -44.21 4.47 -9.69
CA HIS A 20 -44.25 3.94 -11.06
C HIS A 20 -43.37 2.70 -11.22
N LEU A 21 -42.15 2.74 -10.69
CA LEU A 21 -41.21 1.62 -10.71
C LEU A 21 -41.76 0.41 -9.94
N LEU A 22 -42.35 0.62 -8.76
CA LEU A 22 -42.93 -0.45 -7.96
C LEU A 22 -44.17 -1.07 -8.63
N ASN A 23 -45.03 -0.26 -9.26
CA ASN A 23 -46.15 -0.77 -10.02
C ASN A 23 -45.70 -1.57 -11.23
N ALA A 24 -44.70 -1.07 -11.98
CA ALA A 24 -44.10 -1.80 -13.08
C ALA A 24 -43.46 -3.13 -12.61
N ALA A 25 -42.81 -3.15 -11.43
CA ALA A 25 -42.25 -4.36 -10.84
C ALA A 25 -43.33 -5.43 -10.59
N LYS A 26 -44.51 -5.01 -10.13
CA LYS A 26 -45.68 -5.89 -9.91
C LYS A 26 -46.25 -6.41 -11.25
N ASP A 27 -46.32 -5.56 -12.28
CA ASP A 27 -46.89 -5.91 -13.59
C ASP A 27 -46.03 -6.90 -14.39
N VAL A 28 -44.70 -6.80 -14.26
CA VAL A 28 -43.76 -7.69 -14.97
C VAL A 28 -43.51 -9.01 -14.25
N ARG A 29 -44.11 -9.23 -13.07
CA ARG A 29 -43.95 -10.47 -12.31
C ARG A 29 -44.53 -11.65 -13.06
N LYS A 30 -43.65 -12.47 -13.64
CA LYS A 30 -43.98 -13.67 -14.40
C LYS A 30 -42.88 -14.73 -14.21
N PRO A 31 -43.20 -16.03 -14.25
CA PRO A 31 -42.20 -17.10 -14.23
C PRO A 31 -41.09 -16.86 -15.25
N GLY A 32 -39.83 -16.95 -14.83
CA GLY A 32 -38.65 -16.68 -15.66
C GLY A 32 -38.29 -15.20 -15.86
N GLN A 33 -39.08 -14.26 -15.34
CA GLN A 33 -38.83 -12.81 -15.47
C GLN A 33 -38.69 -12.09 -14.11
N ASN A 34 -38.59 -12.85 -13.02
CA ASN A 34 -38.52 -12.28 -11.67
C ASN A 34 -37.36 -11.31 -11.46
N HIS A 35 -36.24 -11.51 -12.16
CA HIS A 35 -35.10 -10.60 -12.14
C HIS A 35 -35.47 -9.18 -12.60
N ILE A 36 -36.33 -9.03 -13.62
CA ILE A 36 -36.79 -7.73 -14.12
C ILE A 36 -37.63 -7.02 -13.05
N GLY A 37 -38.58 -7.73 -12.45
CA GLY A 37 -39.39 -7.22 -11.34
C GLY A 37 -38.52 -6.82 -10.15
N TYR A 38 -37.50 -7.62 -9.84
CA TYR A 38 -36.57 -7.37 -8.74
C TYR A 38 -35.76 -6.10 -8.96
N HIS A 39 -35.26 -5.87 -10.18
CA HIS A 39 -34.55 -4.65 -10.54
C HIS A 39 -35.42 -3.40 -10.40
N LEU A 40 -36.66 -3.46 -10.86
CA LEU A 40 -37.60 -2.34 -10.74
C LEU A 40 -37.97 -2.06 -9.28
N ALA A 41 -38.20 -3.09 -8.47
CA ALA A 41 -38.48 -2.95 -7.04
C ALA A 41 -37.26 -2.40 -6.26
N ALA A 42 -36.04 -2.80 -6.64
CA ALA A 42 -34.81 -2.25 -6.08
C ALA A 42 -34.61 -0.78 -6.46
N LEU A 43 -34.84 -0.41 -7.73
CA LEU A 43 -34.78 0.99 -8.18
C LEU A 43 -35.83 1.87 -7.48
N ALA A 44 -37.03 1.36 -7.26
CA ALA A 44 -38.04 2.05 -6.48
C ALA A 44 -37.57 2.31 -5.04
N LEU A 45 -36.92 1.32 -4.42
CA LEU A 45 -36.34 1.46 -3.08
C LEU A 45 -35.16 2.45 -3.06
N GLU A 46 -34.35 2.48 -4.11
CA GLU A 46 -33.28 3.47 -4.27
C GLU A 46 -33.83 4.90 -4.37
N GLU A 47 -34.90 5.13 -5.12
CA GLU A 47 -35.57 6.44 -5.21
C GLU A 47 -36.13 6.89 -3.85
N ILE A 48 -36.62 5.95 -3.04
CA ILE A 48 -37.04 6.24 -1.65
C ILE A 48 -35.84 6.70 -0.81
N GLY A 49 -34.72 5.97 -0.86
CA GLY A 49 -33.51 6.35 -0.10
C GLY A 49 -32.91 7.69 -0.56
N LYS A 50 -33.01 7.99 -1.86
CA LYS A 50 -32.59 9.26 -2.45
C LYS A 50 -33.29 10.46 -1.82
N ILE A 51 -34.57 10.31 -1.44
CA ILE A 51 -35.33 11.37 -0.76
C ILE A 51 -34.65 11.74 0.56
N THR A 52 -34.28 10.77 1.39
CA THR A 52 -33.57 11.05 2.64
C THR A 52 -32.26 11.77 2.39
N MET A 53 -31.50 11.33 1.39
CA MET A 53 -30.23 11.95 1.03
C MET A 53 -30.43 13.40 0.56
N ILE A 54 -31.43 13.66 -0.30
CA ILE A 54 -31.79 15.02 -0.74
C ILE A 54 -32.21 15.89 0.43
N VAL A 55 -32.99 15.38 1.37
CA VAL A 55 -33.39 16.13 2.57
C VAL A 55 -32.19 16.48 3.43
N VAL A 56 -31.26 15.53 3.63
CA VAL A 56 -30.00 15.77 4.34
C VAL A 56 -29.10 16.77 3.60
N SER A 57 -29.07 16.76 2.27
CA SER A 57 -28.21 17.64 1.44
C SER A 57 -28.79 19.04 1.20
N ALA A 58 -30.07 19.18 0.90
CA ALA A 58 -30.78 20.48 0.85
C ALA A 58 -30.81 21.17 2.21
N VAL A 59 -30.67 20.31 3.22
CA VAL A 59 -30.18 20.51 4.56
C VAL A 59 -28.91 21.39 4.68
N ASN A 60 -28.29 21.89 3.59
CA ASN A 60 -26.94 22.45 3.56
C ASN A 60 -26.60 23.23 2.26
N PRO A 61 -26.69 24.57 2.22
CA PRO A 61 -26.12 25.36 1.13
C PRO A 61 -24.63 25.70 1.31
N THR A 62 -24.00 25.34 2.44
CA THR A 62 -22.73 25.94 2.89
C THR A 62 -21.47 25.11 2.62
N SER A 63 -21.57 23.89 2.08
CA SER A 63 -20.39 23.09 1.73
C SER A 63 -19.77 23.39 0.36
N SER A 64 -20.29 24.36 -0.40
CA SER A 64 -19.74 24.77 -1.71
C SER A 64 -18.73 25.93 -1.64
N LYS A 65 -18.27 26.34 -0.45
CA LYS A 65 -17.27 27.42 -0.30
C LYS A 65 -15.96 26.98 0.34
N GLY A 66 -15.50 25.79 -0.03
CA GLY A 66 -14.28 25.18 0.49
C GLY A 66 -13.33 24.67 -0.58
N GLY A 67 -13.10 25.42 -1.67
CA GLY A 67 -11.96 25.20 -2.58
C GLY A 67 -12.30 25.29 -4.06
N GLY A 68 -11.69 26.26 -4.75
CA GLY A 68 -11.61 26.33 -6.22
C GLY A 68 -12.90 26.76 -6.94
N GLU A 69 -12.81 27.73 -7.85
CA GLU A 69 -13.94 28.24 -8.64
C GLU A 69 -14.41 27.32 -9.79
N ASP A 70 -13.90 26.08 -9.90
CA ASP A 70 -14.16 25.23 -11.09
C ASP A 70 -14.63 23.79 -10.80
N ASP A 71 -14.96 23.42 -9.56
CA ASP A 71 -15.53 22.09 -9.28
C ASP A 71 -16.79 22.21 -8.41
N ASP A 72 -17.96 22.15 -9.06
CA ASP A 72 -19.21 21.70 -8.42
C ASP A 72 -19.64 20.33 -8.97
N PRO A 73 -19.04 19.18 -8.53
CA PRO A 73 -19.42 17.85 -9.00
C PRO A 73 -19.89 16.92 -7.86
N ASP A 74 -19.94 17.35 -6.59
CA ASP A 74 -20.03 16.41 -5.46
C ASP A 74 -21.47 16.05 -5.05
N SER A 75 -22.45 16.95 -5.20
CA SER A 75 -23.84 16.65 -4.79
C SER A 75 -24.52 15.60 -5.67
N ILE A 76 -24.15 15.53 -6.96
CA ILE A 76 -24.70 14.58 -7.94
C ILE A 76 -24.07 13.19 -7.74
N LYS A 77 -22.73 13.11 -7.59
CA LYS A 77 -21.99 11.84 -7.36
C LYS A 77 -22.44 11.10 -6.11
N LEU A 78 -22.83 11.82 -5.04
CA LEU A 78 -23.31 11.22 -3.80
C LEU A 78 -24.59 10.37 -3.98
N THR A 79 -25.43 10.69 -4.98
CA THR A 79 -26.70 9.99 -5.24
C THR A 79 -26.62 8.84 -6.26
N GLU A 80 -25.44 8.58 -6.83
CA GLU A 80 -25.22 7.53 -7.83
C GLU A 80 -24.93 6.16 -7.20
N ASP A 81 -24.48 6.11 -5.94
CA ASP A 81 -24.23 4.87 -5.21
C ASP A 81 -25.54 4.13 -4.89
N HIS A 82 -25.72 2.96 -5.53
CA HIS A 82 -26.91 2.12 -5.41
C HIS A 82 -27.07 1.48 -4.03
N GLU A 83 -25.99 0.89 -3.48
CA GLU A 83 -26.01 0.25 -2.16
C GLU A 83 -26.34 1.28 -1.07
N ARG A 84 -25.78 2.48 -1.20
CA ARG A 84 -26.04 3.60 -0.30
C ARG A 84 -27.51 4.01 -0.28
N LYS A 85 -28.12 4.22 -1.45
CA LYS A 85 -29.56 4.57 -1.52
C LYS A 85 -30.41 3.49 -0.86
N LEU A 86 -30.08 2.21 -1.06
CA LEU A 86 -30.76 1.10 -0.40
C LEU A 86 -30.57 1.14 1.13
N PHE A 87 -29.37 1.43 1.62
CA PHE A 87 -29.11 1.61 3.06
C PHE A 87 -29.98 2.71 3.66
N TRP A 88 -30.03 3.89 3.04
CA TRP A 88 -30.82 5.01 3.55
C TRP A 88 -32.32 4.72 3.51
N ALA A 89 -32.82 4.06 2.47
CA ALA A 89 -34.23 3.67 2.41
C ALA A 89 -34.65 2.74 3.56
N LEU A 90 -33.72 1.93 4.07
CA LEU A 90 -33.97 0.97 5.14
C LEU A 90 -33.71 1.55 6.53
N TRP A 91 -32.70 2.40 6.67
CA TRP A 91 -32.27 2.93 7.97
C TRP A 91 -33.01 4.22 8.37
N ALA A 92 -33.28 5.13 7.44
CA ALA A 92 -33.81 6.45 7.74
C ALA A 92 -35.08 6.44 8.63
N PRO A 93 -36.03 5.51 8.46
CA PRO A 93 -37.21 5.48 9.33
C PRO A 93 -36.89 5.18 10.80
N SER A 94 -35.79 4.48 11.08
CA SER A 94 -35.33 4.23 12.45
C SER A 94 -34.74 5.47 13.12
N LEU A 95 -34.22 6.42 12.33
CA LEU A 95 -33.81 7.74 12.83
C LEU A 95 -35.03 8.56 13.27
N GLU A 96 -36.11 8.53 12.49
CA GLU A 96 -37.37 9.22 12.84
C GLU A 96 -38.03 8.62 14.08
N ALA A 97 -37.92 7.30 14.25
CA ALA A 97 -38.36 6.60 15.45
C ALA A 97 -37.44 6.85 16.67
N GLY A 98 -36.23 7.38 16.45
CA GLY A 98 -35.24 7.68 17.47
C GLY A 98 -34.58 6.44 18.12
N GLN A 99 -34.88 5.23 17.65
CA GLN A 99 -34.41 3.98 18.24
C GLN A 99 -34.03 2.96 17.17
N ILE A 100 -32.82 2.40 17.28
CA ILE A 100 -32.39 1.22 16.54
C ILE A 100 -31.42 0.38 17.38
N THR A 101 -31.61 -0.94 17.38
CA THR A 101 -30.65 -1.85 18.03
C THR A 101 -29.43 -2.08 17.13
N ALA A 102 -28.32 -2.48 17.73
CA ALA A 102 -27.10 -2.84 16.98
C ALA A 102 -27.35 -3.97 15.97
N ASP A 103 -28.20 -4.94 16.30
CA ASP A 103 -28.55 -6.04 15.41
C ASP A 103 -29.38 -5.56 14.22
N GLN A 104 -30.41 -4.74 14.46
CA GLN A 104 -31.19 -4.12 13.39
C GLN A 104 -30.33 -3.26 12.45
N PHE A 105 -29.37 -2.51 13.00
CA PHE A 105 -28.46 -1.72 12.19
C PHE A 105 -27.56 -2.60 11.29
N ARG A 106 -27.02 -3.71 11.84
CA ARG A 106 -26.27 -4.70 11.06
C ARG A 106 -27.12 -5.40 10.00
N GLU A 107 -28.37 -5.72 10.34
CA GLU A 107 -29.32 -6.33 9.40
C GLU A 107 -29.58 -5.40 8.23
N VAL A 108 -29.85 -4.11 8.48
CA VAL A 108 -30.03 -3.10 7.43
C VAL A 108 -28.82 -3.08 6.49
N GLN A 109 -27.59 -3.03 7.03
CA GLN A 109 -26.38 -3.08 6.22
C GLN A 109 -26.29 -4.34 5.35
N SER A 110 -26.50 -5.51 5.97
CA SER A 110 -26.42 -6.80 5.26
C SER A 110 -27.48 -6.91 4.17
N LEU A 111 -28.68 -6.37 4.42
CA LEU A 111 -29.80 -6.42 3.50
C LEU A 111 -29.59 -5.49 2.30
N SER A 112 -29.12 -4.26 2.52
CA SER A 112 -28.78 -3.33 1.43
C SER A 112 -27.78 -3.92 0.47
N LYS A 113 -26.70 -4.51 1.02
CA LYS A 113 -25.67 -5.18 0.23
C LYS A 113 -26.24 -6.39 -0.51
N ARG A 114 -27.01 -7.25 0.16
CA ARG A 114 -27.64 -8.43 -0.46
C ARG A 114 -28.55 -8.04 -1.62
N ILE A 115 -29.37 -6.99 -1.48
CA ILE A 115 -30.25 -6.50 -2.55
C ILE A 115 -29.42 -6.03 -3.75
N HIS A 116 -28.34 -5.28 -3.51
CA HIS A 116 -27.47 -4.79 -4.57
C HIS A 116 -26.71 -5.92 -5.30
N GLU A 117 -26.10 -6.85 -4.55
CA GLU A 117 -25.37 -7.99 -5.11
C GLU A 117 -26.29 -8.92 -5.92
N LEU A 118 -27.49 -9.22 -5.40
CA LEU A 118 -28.47 -10.02 -6.13
C LEU A 118 -28.93 -9.32 -7.41
N ARG A 119 -29.14 -8.00 -7.36
CA ARG A 119 -29.42 -7.19 -8.54
C ARG A 119 -28.29 -7.28 -9.56
N LEU A 120 -27.02 -7.15 -9.17
CA LEU A 120 -25.91 -7.27 -10.13
C LEU A 120 -25.79 -8.67 -10.73
N ALA A 121 -25.92 -9.71 -9.90
CA ALA A 121 -25.77 -11.11 -10.30
C ALA A 121 -26.85 -11.58 -11.30
N SER A 122 -28.03 -10.96 -11.30
CA SER A 122 -29.11 -11.29 -12.23
C SER A 122 -29.29 -10.30 -13.39
N LEU A 123 -28.55 -9.18 -13.39
CA LEU A 123 -28.74 -8.10 -14.38
C LEU A 123 -27.96 -8.33 -15.67
N TYR A 124 -26.71 -8.81 -15.56
CA TYR A 124 -25.83 -9.00 -16.70
C TYR A 124 -25.57 -10.48 -16.93
N VAL A 125 -25.59 -10.88 -18.20
CA VAL A 125 -25.07 -12.19 -18.61
C VAL A 125 -23.55 -12.10 -18.61
N ASP A 126 -22.92 -13.03 -17.92
CA ASP A 126 -21.46 -13.17 -17.94
C ASP A 126 -21.03 -13.77 -19.29
N PRO A 127 -20.18 -13.10 -20.09
CA PRO A 127 -19.71 -13.66 -21.35
C PRO A 127 -18.96 -14.99 -21.19
N ALA A 128 -18.34 -15.23 -20.03
CA ALA A 128 -17.67 -16.48 -19.70
C ALA A 128 -18.64 -17.59 -19.23
N SER A 129 -19.87 -17.23 -18.84
CA SER A 129 -20.92 -18.14 -18.40
C SER A 129 -22.27 -17.68 -18.96
N PRO A 130 -22.72 -18.21 -20.13
CA PRO A 130 -23.84 -17.67 -20.91
C PRO A 130 -25.24 -17.99 -20.32
N ILE A 131 -25.31 -18.10 -19.00
CA ILE A 131 -26.53 -18.30 -18.21
C ILE A 131 -26.51 -17.18 -17.14
N PRO A 132 -27.64 -16.53 -16.82
CA PRO A 132 -27.70 -15.64 -15.67
C PRO A 132 -27.07 -16.33 -14.44
N GLN A 133 -26.12 -15.66 -13.79
CA GLN A 133 -25.38 -16.28 -12.68
C GLN A 133 -26.30 -16.63 -11.51
N TYR A 134 -27.46 -15.96 -11.40
CA TYR A 134 -28.46 -16.21 -10.37
C TYR A 134 -29.89 -16.00 -10.89
N GLU A 135 -30.78 -16.94 -10.58
CA GLU A 135 -32.21 -16.82 -10.85
C GLU A 135 -32.93 -16.27 -9.61
N VAL A 136 -33.59 -15.12 -9.75
CA VAL A 136 -34.36 -14.53 -8.65
C VAL A 136 -35.60 -15.36 -8.38
N SER A 137 -35.73 -15.87 -7.15
CA SER A 137 -36.89 -16.68 -6.75
C SER A 137 -38.16 -15.82 -6.59
N ASP A 138 -39.34 -16.45 -6.68
CA ASP A 138 -40.62 -15.77 -6.38
C ASP A 138 -40.64 -15.19 -4.96
N GLN A 139 -39.97 -15.87 -4.01
CA GLN A 139 -39.86 -15.44 -2.62
C GLN A 139 -38.99 -14.19 -2.48
N ASP A 140 -37.84 -14.13 -3.16
CA ASP A 140 -36.96 -12.96 -3.13
C ASP A 140 -37.65 -11.73 -3.75
N LEU A 141 -38.36 -11.93 -4.86
CA LEU A 141 -39.14 -10.86 -5.50
C LEU A 141 -40.29 -10.37 -4.60
N GLU A 142 -41.07 -11.29 -4.04
CA GLU A 142 -42.18 -10.95 -3.13
C GLU A 142 -41.68 -10.16 -1.92
N ALA A 143 -40.59 -10.62 -1.30
CA ALA A 143 -40.01 -9.98 -0.15
C ALA A 143 -39.57 -8.54 -0.46
N LEU A 144 -38.92 -8.32 -1.61
CA LEU A 144 -38.48 -6.98 -2.00
C LEU A 144 -39.66 -6.07 -2.37
N ILE A 145 -40.66 -6.56 -3.12
CA ILE A 145 -41.87 -5.77 -3.44
C ILE A 145 -42.58 -5.36 -2.15
N SER A 146 -42.80 -6.30 -1.22
CA SER A 146 -43.47 -6.04 0.06
C SER A 146 -42.70 -5.02 0.90
N LEU A 147 -41.36 -5.15 0.97
CA LEU A 147 -40.50 -4.20 1.66
C LEU A 147 -40.57 -2.80 1.04
N THR A 148 -40.45 -2.70 -0.28
CA THR A 148 -40.50 -1.42 -1.00
C THR A 148 -41.87 -0.75 -0.88
N ASP A 149 -42.97 -1.52 -0.94
CA ASP A 149 -44.33 -1.02 -0.74
C ASP A 149 -44.52 -0.43 0.65
N ALA A 150 -44.08 -1.16 1.69
CA ALA A 150 -44.11 -0.67 3.07
C ALA A 150 -43.29 0.62 3.23
N ARG A 151 -42.09 0.68 2.64
CA ARG A 151 -41.22 1.87 2.71
C ARG A 151 -41.82 3.06 1.96
N LEU A 152 -42.40 2.85 0.78
CA LEU A 152 -43.05 3.90 0.00
C LEU A 152 -44.23 4.51 0.78
N ASN A 153 -45.05 3.66 1.40
CA ASN A 153 -46.19 4.10 2.20
C ASN A 153 -45.75 4.90 3.44
N ILE A 154 -44.70 4.45 4.14
CA ILE A 154 -44.10 5.22 5.25
C ILE A 154 -43.63 6.59 4.73
N GLN A 155 -42.87 6.60 3.63
CA GLN A 155 -42.26 7.82 3.11
C GLN A 155 -43.31 8.85 2.64
N LYS A 156 -44.45 8.40 2.09
CA LYS A 156 -45.58 9.26 1.73
C LYS A 156 -46.26 9.92 2.94
N LEU A 157 -46.18 9.29 4.12
CA LEU A 157 -46.77 9.79 5.37
C LEU A 157 -45.78 10.63 6.19
N THR A 158 -44.48 10.51 5.91
CA THR A 158 -43.43 11.28 6.57
C THR A 158 -43.60 12.78 6.35
N LYS A 159 -43.63 13.53 7.45
CA LYS A 159 -43.53 15.00 7.43
C LYS A 159 -42.10 15.39 7.79
N PHE A 160 -41.34 15.88 6.81
CA PHE A 160 -40.00 16.39 7.05
C PHE A 160 -40.05 17.60 7.96
N ARG A 161 -39.43 17.48 9.14
CA ARG A 161 -39.24 18.59 10.08
C ARG A 161 -37.86 19.19 9.86
N GLU A 162 -37.72 20.49 10.04
CA GLU A 162 -36.40 21.10 10.14
C GLU A 162 -35.71 20.56 11.40
N LEU A 163 -34.52 19.99 11.23
CA LEU A 163 -33.63 19.65 12.34
C LEU A 163 -33.08 20.94 12.95
N ASP A 164 -32.87 20.95 14.27
CA ASP A 164 -32.12 22.03 14.90
C ASP A 164 -30.65 22.02 14.46
N GLY A 165 -29.96 23.15 14.63
CA GLY A 165 -28.57 23.31 14.17
C GLY A 165 -27.61 22.20 14.65
N PRO A 166 -27.62 21.83 15.95
CA PRO A 166 -26.77 20.76 16.47
C PRO A 166 -27.09 19.37 15.89
N ALA A 167 -28.36 18.96 15.82
CA ALA A 167 -28.75 17.66 15.28
C ALA A 167 -28.42 17.57 13.77
N ARG A 168 -28.60 18.68 13.04
CA ARG A 168 -28.20 18.82 11.63
C ARG A 168 -26.71 18.57 11.44
N GLN A 169 -25.85 19.18 12.27
CA GLN A 169 -24.40 18.99 12.20
C GLN A 169 -23.96 17.55 12.50
N VAL A 170 -24.59 16.89 13.48
CA VAL A 170 -24.28 15.49 13.83
C VAL A 170 -24.66 14.56 12.69
N LEU A 171 -25.84 14.75 12.09
CA LEU A 171 -26.30 13.94 10.97
C LEU A 171 -25.44 14.17 9.72
N GLU A 172 -25.03 15.42 9.46
CA GLU A 172 -24.11 15.77 8.37
C GLU A 172 -22.75 15.10 8.54
N TRP A 173 -22.18 15.17 9.75
CA TRP A 173 -20.92 14.51 10.05
C TRP A 173 -21.02 13.00 9.84
N PHE A 174 -22.09 12.37 10.35
CA PHE A 174 -22.29 10.93 10.22
C PHE A 174 -22.42 10.51 8.75
N TYR A 175 -23.13 11.30 7.94
CA TYR A 175 -23.29 11.08 6.50
C TYR A 175 -21.94 11.03 5.77
N ARG A 176 -20.98 11.88 6.15
CA ARG A 176 -19.62 11.83 5.60
C ARG A 176 -18.79 10.70 6.20
N ALA A 177 -18.95 10.43 7.49
CA ALA A 177 -18.18 9.41 8.20
C ALA A 177 -18.44 8.00 7.66
N VAL A 178 -19.65 7.69 7.18
CA VAL A 178 -19.95 6.38 6.57
C VAL A 178 -19.35 6.19 5.17
N ASP A 179 -18.90 7.27 4.52
CA ASP A 179 -18.26 7.25 3.21
C ASP A 179 -16.73 7.30 3.29
N ASP A 180 -16.18 7.91 4.33
CA ASP A 180 -14.74 7.98 4.53
C ASP A 180 -14.18 6.58 4.87
N PRO A 181 -13.21 6.03 4.10
CA PRO A 181 -12.71 4.67 4.30
C PRO A 181 -12.18 4.39 5.72
N GLN A 182 -11.70 5.42 6.43
CA GLN A 182 -11.17 5.28 7.79
C GLN A 182 -12.27 5.44 8.83
N LEU A 183 -13.11 6.48 8.71
CA LEU A 183 -14.20 6.72 9.66
C LEU A 183 -15.27 5.63 9.57
N LYS A 184 -15.52 5.10 8.38
CA LYS A 184 -16.43 3.98 8.14
C LYS A 184 -16.05 2.76 9.00
N MET A 185 -14.76 2.48 9.15
CA MET A 185 -14.27 1.40 10.01
C MET A 185 -14.57 1.66 11.49
N LEU A 186 -14.48 2.91 11.94
CA LEU A 186 -14.80 3.31 13.32
C LEU A 186 -16.30 3.24 13.60
N VAL A 187 -17.13 3.81 12.70
CA VAL A 187 -18.59 3.80 12.81
C VAL A 187 -19.10 2.37 12.91
N PHE A 188 -18.56 1.45 12.10
CA PHE A 188 -18.97 0.04 12.07
C PHE A 188 -18.16 -0.88 12.97
N ALA A 189 -17.27 -0.35 13.81
CA ALA A 189 -16.53 -1.17 14.75
C ALA A 189 -17.49 -1.77 15.79
N ARG A 190 -17.16 -2.96 16.30
CA ARG A 190 -17.93 -3.59 17.38
C ARG A 190 -18.11 -2.67 18.59
N SER A 191 -17.04 -1.96 18.98
CA SER A 191 -17.06 -1.01 20.10
C SER A 191 -18.05 0.14 19.90
N SER A 192 -18.24 0.60 18.66
CA SER A 192 -19.24 1.62 18.33
C SER A 192 -20.66 1.08 18.50
N LEU A 193 -20.95 -0.12 18.01
CA LEU A 193 -22.26 -0.75 18.12
C LEU A 193 -22.62 -1.16 19.55
N ASP A 194 -21.63 -1.57 20.35
CA ASP A 194 -21.80 -1.82 21.79
C ASP A 194 -22.23 -0.52 22.50
N LYS A 195 -21.71 0.65 22.08
CA LYS A 195 -22.14 1.96 22.61
C LYS A 195 -23.55 2.36 22.19
N LEU A 196 -23.98 2.06 20.96
CA LEU A 196 -25.38 2.23 20.57
C LEU A 196 -26.31 1.41 21.49
N THR A 197 -25.90 0.19 21.84
CA THR A 197 -26.64 -0.68 22.77
C THR A 197 -26.68 -0.09 24.18
N GLU A 198 -25.56 0.44 24.68
CA GLU A 198 -25.48 1.14 25.99
C GLU A 198 -26.40 2.37 26.04
N PHE A 199 -26.57 3.07 24.92
CA PHE A 199 -27.50 4.18 24.79
C PHE A 199 -28.96 3.76 24.57
N GLY A 200 -29.28 2.47 24.70
CA GLY A 200 -30.64 1.96 24.53
C GLY A 200 -31.17 2.12 23.10
N GLY A 201 -30.27 2.17 22.11
CA GLY A 201 -30.60 2.37 20.71
C GLY A 201 -30.82 3.82 20.29
N ASP A 202 -30.56 4.79 21.18
CA ASP A 202 -30.63 6.23 20.84
C ASP A 202 -29.58 6.59 19.79
N SER A 203 -30.04 6.69 18.54
CA SER A 203 -29.19 6.92 17.37
C SER A 203 -28.55 8.31 17.40
N ASN A 204 -29.26 9.33 17.89
CA ASN A 204 -28.74 10.70 17.94
C ASN A 204 -27.62 10.82 18.97
N ARG A 205 -27.82 10.22 20.15
CA ARG A 205 -26.79 10.17 21.19
C ARG A 205 -25.58 9.37 20.75
N TRP A 206 -25.78 8.27 20.04
CA TRP A 206 -24.71 7.46 19.47
C TRP A 206 -23.90 8.21 18.40
N MET A 207 -24.56 8.85 17.43
CA MET A 207 -23.87 9.65 16.40
C MET A 207 -23.11 10.84 16.99
N THR A 208 -23.67 11.50 18.01
CA THR A 208 -22.99 12.59 18.71
C THR A 208 -21.74 12.08 19.41
N TRP A 209 -21.83 10.96 20.14
CA TRP A 209 -20.68 10.34 20.78
C TRP A 209 -19.60 9.94 19.78
N LEU A 210 -19.97 9.37 18.63
CA LEU A 210 -19.02 9.02 17.56
C LEU A 210 -18.26 10.24 17.04
N ARG A 211 -18.97 11.34 16.76
CA ARG A 211 -18.34 12.59 16.33
C ARG A 211 -17.37 13.11 17.38
N ASP A 212 -17.82 13.20 18.63
CA ASP A 212 -17.02 13.73 19.73
C ASP A 212 -15.76 12.89 19.99
N GLN A 213 -15.82 11.56 19.80
CA GLN A 213 -14.64 10.70 19.85
C GLN A 213 -13.64 11.00 18.73
N VAL A 214 -14.11 11.24 17.50
CA VAL A 214 -13.24 11.60 16.38
C VAL A 214 -12.64 12.99 16.58
N ASP A 215 -13.41 13.94 17.08
CA ASP A 215 -12.93 15.28 17.42
C ASP A 215 -11.89 15.23 18.55
N GLU A 216 -12.11 14.42 19.59
CA GLU A 216 -11.14 14.20 20.68
C GLU A 216 -9.85 13.53 20.16
N MET A 217 -9.96 12.52 19.31
CA MET A 217 -8.81 11.88 18.67
C MET A 217 -8.02 12.86 17.80
N ASN A 218 -8.71 13.71 17.03
CA ASN A 218 -8.10 14.73 16.18
C ASN A 218 -7.42 15.81 17.02
N ALA A 219 -8.08 16.33 18.06
CA ALA A 219 -7.52 17.32 18.97
C ALA A 219 -6.29 16.77 19.71
N THR A 220 -6.35 15.52 20.17
CA THR A 220 -5.22 14.83 20.81
C THR A 220 -4.06 14.68 19.82
N SER A 221 -4.34 14.26 18.59
CA SER A 221 -3.32 14.08 17.55
C SER A 221 -2.66 15.42 17.16
N GLN A 222 -3.45 16.49 17.02
CA GLN A 222 -2.95 17.84 16.76
C GLN A 222 -2.10 18.36 17.91
N LYS A 223 -2.53 18.16 19.16
CA LYS A 223 -1.76 18.53 20.35
C LYS A 223 -0.42 17.79 20.39
N LEU A 224 -0.41 16.47 20.21
CA LEU A 224 0.81 15.67 20.17
C LEU A 224 1.74 16.09 19.04
N LEU A 225 1.19 16.40 17.85
CA LEU A 225 1.95 16.93 16.73
C LEU A 225 2.57 18.29 17.06
N GLN A 226 1.83 19.19 17.70
CA GLN A 226 2.32 20.50 18.09
C GLN A 226 3.43 20.40 19.16
N GLU A 227 3.25 19.56 20.16
CA GLU A 227 4.28 19.23 21.16
C GLU A 227 5.55 18.69 20.49
N GLU A 228 5.39 17.82 19.50
CA GLU A 228 6.52 17.24 18.78
C GLU A 228 7.21 18.25 17.83
N LEU A 229 6.46 19.14 17.20
CA LEU A 229 7.01 20.21 16.36
C LEU A 229 7.87 21.21 17.16
N LEU A 230 7.49 21.46 18.41
CA LEU A 230 8.20 22.34 19.34
C LEU A 230 9.37 21.66 20.05
N ARG A 231 9.55 20.35 19.86
CA ARG A 231 10.61 19.61 20.53
C ARG A 231 11.98 20.03 20.03
N VAL A 232 12.88 20.29 20.96
CA VAL A 232 14.30 20.52 20.71
C VAL A 232 15.10 19.22 20.82
N ASP A 233 16.28 19.19 20.22
CA ASP A 233 17.21 18.06 20.37
C ASP A 233 17.54 17.87 21.87
N PRO A 234 17.25 16.71 22.47
CA PRO A 234 17.50 16.47 23.89
C PRO A 234 19.00 16.24 24.22
N GLY A 235 19.91 16.36 23.24
CA GLY A 235 21.35 16.17 23.42
C GLY A 235 21.77 14.70 23.47
N ASP A 236 23.07 14.40 23.55
CA ASP A 236 23.60 13.06 23.26
C ASP A 236 23.13 11.92 24.19
N ALA A 237 22.96 12.20 25.50
CA ALA A 237 22.59 11.17 26.47
C ALA A 237 21.15 10.67 26.29
N GLN A 238 20.18 11.58 26.19
CA GLN A 238 18.76 11.25 25.98
C GLN A 238 18.41 11.08 24.49
N GLY A 239 19.19 11.71 23.61
CA GLY A 239 18.96 11.74 22.17
C GLY A 239 19.11 10.40 21.50
N ASN A 240 19.91 9.47 22.02
CA ASN A 240 20.09 8.14 21.44
C ASN A 240 19.01 7.13 21.88
N GLU A 241 18.11 7.49 22.78
CA GLU A 241 17.00 6.61 23.18
C GLU A 241 16.04 6.34 22.01
N PRO A 242 15.45 5.13 21.91
CA PRO A 242 14.41 4.83 20.93
C PRO A 242 13.22 5.78 21.01
N LYS A 243 12.75 6.29 19.85
CA LYS A 243 11.51 7.08 19.76
C LYS A 243 10.62 6.65 18.62
N TRP A 244 11.20 6.54 17.43
CA TRP A 244 10.43 6.31 16.22
C TRP A 244 10.55 4.87 15.77
N GLN A 245 9.45 4.31 15.33
CA GLN A 245 9.43 3.01 14.67
C GLN A 245 8.94 3.22 13.23
N MET A 246 9.76 2.86 12.27
CA MET A 246 9.42 2.92 10.86
C MET A 246 9.49 1.52 10.26
N LYS A 247 8.51 1.14 9.46
CA LYS A 247 8.48 -0.16 8.79
C LYS A 247 8.35 0.04 7.28
N ILE A 248 9.27 -0.55 6.53
CA ILE A 248 9.23 -0.59 5.08
C ILE A 248 8.97 -2.02 4.60
N ARG A 249 8.54 -2.14 3.35
CA ARG A 249 8.40 -3.41 2.63
C ARG A 249 9.38 -3.43 1.47
N LEU A 250 10.10 -4.53 1.34
CA LEU A 250 10.95 -4.84 0.19
C LEU A 250 10.49 -6.15 -0.44
N MET A 251 10.39 -6.17 -1.76
CA MET A 251 10.22 -7.33 -2.60
C MET A 251 11.59 -7.89 -2.98
N SER A 252 11.78 -9.19 -2.82
CA SER A 252 12.94 -9.90 -3.34
C SER A 252 12.62 -10.53 -4.69
N TRP A 253 13.42 -10.20 -5.70
CA TRP A 253 13.35 -10.89 -7.00
C TRP A 253 14.23 -12.14 -7.05
N SER A 254 15.08 -12.30 -6.04
CA SER A 254 16.20 -13.24 -6.03
C SER A 254 16.12 -14.32 -4.94
N HIS A 255 15.46 -14.01 -3.82
CA HIS A 255 15.44 -14.87 -2.65
C HIS A 255 14.02 -15.14 -2.16
N SER A 256 13.81 -16.37 -1.68
CA SER A 256 12.69 -16.68 -0.80
C SER A 256 13.00 -16.30 0.65
N ILE A 257 12.05 -15.65 1.31
CA ILE A 257 12.10 -15.16 2.67
C ILE A 257 11.51 -16.21 3.61
N ARG A 258 12.31 -16.67 4.58
CA ARG A 258 11.92 -17.71 5.54
C ARG A 258 12.05 -17.22 6.98
N PRO A 259 11.18 -17.64 7.91
CA PRO A 259 11.21 -17.13 9.29
C PRO A 259 12.50 -17.41 10.06
N LYS A 260 13.14 -18.57 9.86
CA LYS A 260 14.27 -19.02 10.69
C LYS A 260 15.49 -18.07 10.63
N PRO A 261 16.00 -17.68 9.45
CA PRO A 261 17.13 -16.74 9.37
C PRO A 261 16.81 -15.36 9.93
N LEU A 262 15.58 -14.87 9.70
CA LEU A 262 15.14 -13.59 10.24
C LEU A 262 15.06 -13.61 11.77
N ALA A 263 14.61 -14.72 12.36
CA ALA A 263 14.61 -14.89 13.81
C ALA A 263 16.03 -14.88 14.41
N ALA A 264 17.01 -15.45 13.70
CA ALA A 264 18.41 -15.39 14.12
C ALA A 264 18.95 -13.95 14.09
N TRP A 265 18.72 -13.21 13.00
CA TRP A 265 19.04 -11.78 12.91
C TRP A 265 18.38 -10.98 14.05
N ASN A 266 17.08 -11.18 14.27
CA ASN A 266 16.30 -10.42 15.26
C ASN A 266 16.77 -10.66 16.70
N ARG A 267 17.46 -11.76 17.01
CA ARG A 267 18.06 -11.95 18.34
C ARG A 267 19.33 -11.12 18.54
N GLY A 268 20.12 -10.92 17.48
CA GLY A 268 21.41 -10.22 17.54
C GLY A 268 21.36 -8.72 17.24
N VAL A 269 20.33 -8.24 16.53
CA VAL A 269 20.25 -6.85 16.06
C VAL A 269 19.04 -6.15 16.67
N HIS A 270 19.25 -5.09 17.47
CA HIS A 270 18.17 -4.41 18.19
C HIS A 270 17.45 -3.33 17.37
N HIS A 271 18.19 -2.54 16.59
CA HIS A 271 17.65 -1.37 15.88
C HIS A 271 17.00 -1.69 14.53
N ILE A 272 17.22 -2.89 14.01
CA ILE A 272 16.65 -3.36 12.73
C ILE A 272 16.07 -4.75 12.93
N LYS A 273 14.77 -4.88 12.78
CA LYS A 273 14.07 -6.17 12.84
C LYS A 273 13.49 -6.55 11.48
N LEU A 274 13.56 -7.82 11.16
CA LEU A 274 13.12 -8.39 9.88
C LEU A 274 11.96 -9.33 10.09
N PHE A 275 10.92 -9.24 9.25
CA PHE A 275 9.74 -10.10 9.33
C PHE A 275 9.35 -10.63 7.95
N PRO A 276 8.95 -11.90 7.85
CA PRO A 276 8.30 -12.41 6.64
C PRO A 276 6.85 -11.93 6.59
N THR A 277 6.23 -11.95 5.41
CA THR A 277 4.76 -11.85 5.30
C THR A 277 4.15 -13.25 5.20
N LYS A 278 2.85 -13.37 5.53
CA LYS A 278 2.14 -14.65 5.43
C LYS A 278 1.75 -15.00 3.99
N THR A 279 1.60 -13.97 3.15
CA THR A 279 0.98 -14.03 1.83
C THR A 279 2.00 -14.25 0.72
N ASP A 280 3.20 -13.67 0.83
CA ASP A 280 4.21 -13.78 -0.22
C ASP A 280 5.60 -14.08 0.36
N ARG A 281 6.20 -15.17 -0.11
CA ARG A 281 7.56 -15.58 0.27
C ARG A 281 8.64 -14.69 -0.35
N LYS A 282 8.30 -13.72 -1.18
CA LYS A 282 9.24 -12.72 -1.72
C LYS A 282 9.20 -11.41 -0.94
N GLU A 283 8.24 -11.22 -0.04
CA GLU A 283 8.11 -10.00 0.76
C GLU A 283 8.95 -10.08 2.05
N LEU A 284 9.73 -9.03 2.27
CA LEU A 284 10.48 -8.78 3.51
C LEU A 284 10.03 -7.46 4.12
N LEU A 285 9.53 -7.51 5.35
CA LEU A 285 9.28 -6.30 6.15
C LEU A 285 10.54 -5.97 6.96
N VAL A 286 10.99 -4.73 6.85
CA VAL A 286 12.15 -4.22 7.60
C VAL A 286 11.65 -3.12 8.53
N GLN A 287 11.87 -3.31 9.83
CA GLN A 287 11.49 -2.35 10.86
C GLN A 287 12.74 -1.71 11.45
N PHE A 288 12.80 -0.39 11.37
CA PHE A 288 13.84 0.43 11.96
C PHE A 288 13.34 1.07 13.25
N VAL A 289 14.23 1.16 14.23
CA VAL A 289 14.05 1.95 15.44
C VAL A 289 14.99 3.15 15.37
N LEU A 290 14.43 4.35 15.32
CA LEU A 290 15.19 5.59 15.20
C LEU A 290 15.20 6.37 16.53
N PRO A 291 16.32 7.05 16.84
CA PRO A 291 16.53 7.72 18.12
C PRO A 291 15.76 9.04 18.30
N LYS A 292 15.57 9.47 19.56
CA LYS A 292 14.90 10.73 19.96
C LYS A 292 15.53 11.97 19.32
N LYS A 293 16.84 12.01 19.09
CA LYS A 293 17.53 13.15 18.46
C LYS A 293 17.02 13.51 17.06
N ILE A 294 16.36 12.57 16.38
CA ILE A 294 15.70 12.87 15.10
C ILE A 294 14.40 13.60 15.40
N LEU A 295 14.36 14.90 15.05
CA LEU A 295 13.14 15.72 15.10
C LEU A 295 12.17 15.32 13.99
N ILE A 296 10.88 15.58 14.19
CA ILE A 296 9.83 15.20 13.23
C ILE A 296 10.08 15.78 11.83
N GLN A 297 10.64 16.99 11.74
CA GLN A 297 11.00 17.64 10.47
C GLN A 297 12.11 16.88 9.72
N GLY A 298 12.99 16.19 10.45
CA GLY A 298 14.07 15.37 9.88
C GLY A 298 13.71 13.89 9.74
N LEU A 299 12.56 13.44 10.25
CA LEU A 299 12.20 12.02 10.34
C LEU A 299 12.09 11.37 8.96
N TRP A 300 11.51 12.07 7.97
CA TRP A 300 11.42 11.59 6.60
C TRP A 300 12.81 11.33 5.99
N ALA A 301 13.70 12.33 6.05
CA ALA A 301 15.04 12.22 5.49
C ALA A 301 15.87 11.13 6.20
N ALA A 302 15.80 11.06 7.53
CA ALA A 302 16.49 10.05 8.31
C ALA A 302 15.97 8.63 8.01
N GLY A 303 14.64 8.47 7.91
CA GLY A 303 14.01 7.22 7.51
C GLY A 303 14.42 6.80 6.09
N MET A 304 14.45 7.74 5.15
CA MET A 304 14.83 7.44 3.79
C MET A 304 16.30 7.01 3.69
N GLN A 305 17.21 7.74 4.33
CA GLN A 305 18.63 7.41 4.35
C GLN A 305 18.89 6.02 4.97
N MET A 306 18.22 5.70 6.08
CA MET A 306 18.34 4.40 6.74
C MET A 306 17.87 3.27 5.82
N SER A 307 16.73 3.48 5.16
CA SER A 307 16.16 2.52 4.23
C SER A 307 17.06 2.30 3.02
N TRP A 308 17.60 3.36 2.40
CA TRP A 308 18.55 3.25 1.29
C TRP A 308 19.80 2.48 1.69
N THR A 309 20.40 2.86 2.82
CA THR A 309 21.63 2.23 3.31
C THR A 309 21.42 0.74 3.57
N PHE A 310 20.29 0.37 4.20
CA PHE A 310 19.97 -1.03 4.45
C PHE A 310 19.66 -1.79 3.15
N THR A 311 18.94 -1.19 2.20
CA THR A 311 18.66 -1.82 0.89
C THR A 311 19.95 -2.08 0.12
N ILE A 312 20.92 -1.14 0.10
CA ILE A 312 22.24 -1.35 -0.50
C ILE A 312 22.95 -2.52 0.20
N ALA A 313 23.01 -2.50 1.53
CA ALA A 313 23.63 -3.58 2.30
C ALA A 313 22.99 -4.95 2.03
N LEU A 314 21.66 -4.98 1.91
CA LEU A 314 20.88 -6.19 1.64
C LEU A 314 21.22 -6.75 0.26
N ASN A 315 21.22 -5.91 -0.78
CA ASN A 315 21.55 -6.31 -2.14
C ASN A 315 22.99 -6.82 -2.26
N ILE A 316 23.97 -6.07 -1.73
CA ILE A 316 25.40 -6.45 -1.79
C ILE A 316 25.67 -7.68 -0.93
N GLY A 317 25.18 -7.71 0.32
CA GLY A 317 25.48 -8.77 1.28
C GLY A 317 24.89 -10.13 0.91
N SER A 318 23.73 -10.13 0.26
CA SER A 318 23.08 -11.35 -0.25
C SER A 318 23.45 -11.70 -1.68
N LEU A 319 24.21 -10.85 -2.39
CA LEU A 319 24.44 -10.96 -3.84
C LEU A 319 23.13 -11.05 -4.64
N GLY A 320 22.05 -10.50 -4.08
CA GLY A 320 20.70 -10.61 -4.59
C GLY A 320 20.13 -9.28 -5.07
N TYR A 321 18.84 -9.30 -5.35
CA TYR A 321 18.04 -8.15 -5.71
C TYR A 321 16.83 -7.97 -4.78
N PHE A 322 16.78 -6.82 -4.11
CA PHE A 322 15.73 -6.39 -3.19
C PHE A 322 15.36 -4.93 -3.50
N TRP A 323 14.08 -4.68 -3.74
CA TRP A 323 13.55 -3.37 -4.09
C TRP A 323 12.15 -3.16 -3.52
N TRP A 324 11.59 -1.95 -3.57
CA TRP A 324 10.24 -1.69 -3.02
C TRP A 324 9.11 -2.36 -3.82
N TYR A 325 9.36 -2.74 -5.07
CA TYR A 325 8.40 -3.36 -5.98
C TYR A 325 9.15 -4.19 -7.04
N THR A 326 8.42 -5.05 -7.77
CA THR A 326 8.93 -5.79 -8.92
C THR A 326 8.44 -5.17 -10.24
N PRO A 327 9.20 -5.26 -11.35
CA PRO A 327 8.70 -4.90 -12.67
C PRO A 327 7.46 -5.74 -13.06
N THR A 328 6.51 -5.16 -13.78
CA THR A 328 5.26 -5.83 -14.19
C THR A 328 5.20 -6.15 -15.69
N PHE A 329 5.64 -5.23 -16.56
CA PHE A 329 5.52 -5.36 -18.02
C PHE A 329 6.77 -5.94 -18.67
N VAL A 330 7.08 -7.20 -18.36
CA VAL A 330 8.37 -7.81 -18.72
C VAL A 330 8.36 -8.64 -20.01
N SER A 331 7.17 -9.07 -20.46
CA SER A 331 6.99 -9.88 -21.69
C SER A 331 5.85 -9.37 -22.58
N LYS A 332 4.80 -8.82 -21.97
CA LYS A 332 3.57 -8.35 -22.62
C LYS A 332 3.05 -7.06 -21.94
N TYR A 333 2.36 -6.21 -22.71
CA TYR A 333 1.80 -4.93 -22.26
C TYR A 333 0.29 -4.77 -22.51
N TYR A 334 -0.32 -5.68 -23.26
CA TYR A 334 -1.76 -5.70 -23.57
C TYR A 334 -2.48 -6.74 -22.70
N GLU A 335 -3.81 -6.71 -22.62
CA GLU A 335 -4.58 -7.74 -21.91
C GLU A 335 -5.02 -8.85 -22.87
N GLU A 336 -5.66 -8.48 -23.98
CA GLU A 336 -6.10 -9.37 -25.06
C GLU A 336 -5.55 -8.92 -26.41
N LEU A 337 -5.23 -9.87 -27.28
CA LEU A 337 -4.90 -9.61 -28.67
C LEU A 337 -5.66 -10.63 -29.52
N PHE A 338 -6.49 -10.14 -30.41
CA PHE A 338 -7.45 -10.93 -31.16
C PHE A 338 -7.27 -10.64 -32.65
N ASP A 339 -7.03 -11.70 -33.42
CA ASP A 339 -6.96 -11.61 -34.87
C ASP A 339 -8.38 -11.61 -35.44
N LEU A 340 -8.77 -10.47 -36.01
CA LEU A 340 -10.10 -10.26 -36.58
C LEU A 340 -10.31 -11.01 -37.90
N GLU A 341 -9.25 -11.37 -38.62
CA GLU A 341 -9.36 -12.09 -39.89
C GLU A 341 -9.63 -13.58 -39.63
N SER A 342 -8.86 -14.19 -38.73
CA SER A 342 -9.04 -15.60 -38.34
C SER A 342 -10.01 -15.82 -37.18
N ASN A 343 -10.57 -14.74 -36.63
CA ASN A 343 -11.46 -14.72 -35.46
C ASN A 343 -10.90 -15.54 -34.27
N THR A 344 -9.62 -15.36 -33.97
CA THR A 344 -8.87 -16.18 -33.00
C THR A 344 -8.02 -15.31 -32.07
N ALA A 345 -7.94 -15.69 -30.79
CA ALA A 345 -7.03 -15.05 -29.83
C ALA A 345 -5.57 -15.41 -30.14
N VAL A 346 -4.69 -14.41 -30.14
CA VAL A 346 -3.27 -14.55 -30.45
C VAL A 346 -2.43 -14.02 -29.28
N VAL A 347 -1.28 -14.66 -29.05
CA VAL A 347 -0.32 -14.24 -28.03
C VAL A 347 1.00 -13.86 -28.71
N ALA A 348 1.34 -12.58 -28.61
CA ALA A 348 2.64 -12.01 -28.97
C ALA A 348 3.39 -11.55 -27.70
N GLU A 349 4.58 -12.09 -27.46
CA GLU A 349 5.43 -11.72 -26.33
C GLU A 349 6.83 -11.36 -26.79
N ARG A 350 7.52 -10.53 -26.02
CA ARG A 350 8.97 -10.32 -26.21
C ARG A 350 9.73 -11.58 -25.82
N ASN A 351 10.62 -12.03 -26.69
CA ASN A 351 11.58 -13.08 -26.42
C ASN A 351 13.02 -12.59 -26.71
N PRO A 352 13.97 -12.65 -25.75
CA PRO A 352 13.79 -13.10 -24.36
C PRO A 352 12.84 -12.19 -23.56
N GLN A 353 12.36 -12.63 -22.41
CA GLN A 353 11.64 -11.73 -21.49
C GLN A 353 12.62 -10.78 -20.80
N LEU A 354 12.17 -9.58 -20.43
CA LEU A 354 12.95 -8.61 -19.64
C LEU A 354 12.97 -8.98 -18.15
N VAL A 355 13.22 -10.25 -17.86
CA VAL A 355 13.26 -10.82 -16.51
C VAL A 355 14.63 -11.40 -16.26
N VAL A 356 15.17 -11.12 -15.08
CA VAL A 356 16.39 -11.77 -14.61
C VAL A 356 16.05 -13.11 -13.98
N SER A 357 16.74 -14.17 -14.41
CA SER A 357 16.70 -15.47 -13.74
C SER A 357 17.75 -15.50 -12.61
N TRP A 358 17.32 -15.22 -11.38
CA TRP A 358 18.17 -15.24 -10.18
C TRP A 358 18.41 -16.66 -9.61
N GLY A 359 17.68 -17.66 -10.11
CA GLY A 359 17.61 -18.99 -9.52
C GLY A 359 16.72 -19.05 -8.26
N ASN A 360 16.56 -20.25 -7.69
CA ASN A 360 15.73 -20.50 -6.51
C ASN A 360 16.58 -20.44 -5.22
N GLN A 361 16.96 -19.23 -4.80
CA GLN A 361 17.77 -19.05 -3.59
C GLN A 361 16.87 -18.76 -2.38
N ALA A 362 17.27 -19.22 -1.19
CA ALA A 362 16.62 -18.85 0.07
C ALA A 362 17.56 -17.94 0.85
N LEU A 363 17.04 -16.81 1.32
CA LEU A 363 17.83 -15.89 2.14
C LEU A 363 18.20 -16.61 3.44
N ASN A 364 19.50 -16.79 3.68
CA ASN A 364 20.03 -17.64 4.74
C ASN A 364 20.88 -16.85 5.76
N ASP A 365 21.39 -17.54 6.78
CA ASP A 365 22.15 -16.94 7.87
C ASP A 365 23.48 -16.31 7.41
N ARG A 366 24.13 -16.90 6.40
CA ARG A 366 25.38 -16.37 5.82
C ARG A 366 25.12 -15.06 5.08
N ASP A 367 24.03 -15.00 4.31
CA ASP A 367 23.63 -13.78 3.61
C ASP A 367 23.37 -12.67 4.62
N LEU A 368 22.58 -12.93 5.66
CA LEU A 368 22.28 -11.95 6.69
C LEU A 368 23.53 -11.53 7.49
N SER A 369 24.48 -12.43 7.72
CA SER A 369 25.78 -12.06 8.31
C SER A 369 26.58 -11.11 7.42
N ASN A 370 26.60 -11.34 6.11
CA ASN A 370 27.23 -10.44 5.15
C ASN A 370 26.50 -9.10 5.11
N VAL A 371 25.16 -9.09 5.14
CA VAL A 371 24.33 -7.88 5.18
C VAL A 371 24.66 -7.06 6.43
N GLY A 372 24.79 -7.68 7.60
CA GLY A 372 25.19 -7.01 8.83
C GLY A 372 26.58 -6.36 8.72
N SER A 373 27.54 -7.09 8.14
CA SER A 373 28.90 -6.58 7.91
C SER A 373 28.91 -5.41 6.93
N MET A 374 28.18 -5.54 5.82
CA MET A 374 28.06 -4.49 4.80
C MET A 374 27.35 -3.26 5.36
N PHE A 375 26.29 -3.44 6.12
CA PHE A 375 25.55 -2.34 6.73
C PHE A 375 26.41 -1.57 7.73
N ALA A 376 27.12 -2.27 8.61
CA ALA A 376 28.05 -1.63 9.55
C ALA A 376 29.18 -0.87 8.83
N HIS A 377 29.70 -1.44 7.72
CA HIS A 377 30.68 -0.76 6.88
C HIS A 377 30.10 0.53 6.28
N LEU A 378 28.93 0.44 5.63
CA LEU A 378 28.26 1.60 5.01
C LEU A 378 28.03 2.73 6.01
N LEU A 379 27.60 2.43 7.24
CA LEU A 379 27.42 3.46 8.26
C LEU A 379 28.69 4.30 8.51
N SER A 380 29.88 3.75 8.27
CA SER A 380 31.15 4.47 8.42
C SER A 380 31.67 5.14 7.15
N VAL A 381 31.26 4.68 5.96
CA VAL A 381 31.85 5.13 4.68
C VAL A 381 30.86 5.79 3.73
N MET A 382 29.55 5.68 3.97
CA MET A 382 28.50 6.13 3.03
C MET A 382 28.69 7.59 2.61
N MET A 383 29.11 8.46 3.53
CA MET A 383 29.33 9.88 3.24
C MET A 383 30.61 10.13 2.44
N SER A 384 31.70 9.44 2.76
CA SER A 384 33.00 9.62 2.06
C SER A 384 33.05 8.92 0.71
N HIS A 385 32.25 7.86 0.51
CA HIS A 385 32.19 7.04 -0.70
C HIS A 385 30.85 7.22 -1.43
N ARG A 386 30.18 8.36 -1.24
CA ARG A 386 28.81 8.60 -1.68
C ARG A 386 28.62 8.37 -3.18
N GLY A 387 29.55 8.83 -4.03
CA GLY A 387 29.44 8.67 -5.48
C GLY A 387 29.26 7.21 -5.91
N ALA A 388 30.08 6.32 -5.34
CA ALA A 388 30.05 4.89 -5.64
C ALA A 388 28.70 4.26 -5.26
N TYR A 389 28.20 4.55 -4.06
CA TYR A 389 26.96 3.97 -3.55
C TYR A 389 25.69 4.61 -4.13
N ASP A 390 25.72 5.89 -4.49
CA ASP A 390 24.63 6.56 -5.21
C ASP A 390 24.46 5.95 -6.61
N ARG A 391 25.57 5.69 -7.33
CA ARG A 391 25.53 4.97 -8.61
C ARG A 391 25.04 3.54 -8.48
N TYR A 392 25.50 2.82 -7.45
CA TYR A 392 25.05 1.46 -7.18
C TYR A 392 23.53 1.43 -6.96
N PHE A 393 23.01 2.35 -6.15
CA PHE A 393 21.58 2.47 -5.89
C PHE A 393 20.78 2.88 -7.14
N GLN A 394 21.32 3.77 -7.98
CA GLN A 394 20.73 4.08 -9.29
C GLN A 394 20.70 2.86 -10.22
N GLY A 395 21.75 2.02 -10.21
CA GLY A 395 21.77 0.74 -10.94
C GLY A 395 20.65 -0.20 -10.48
N LEU A 396 20.42 -0.30 -9.16
CA LEU A 396 19.27 -1.05 -8.62
C LEU A 396 17.95 -0.48 -9.11
N ALA A 397 17.77 0.85 -9.08
CA ALA A 397 16.55 1.49 -9.53
C ALA A 397 16.28 1.24 -11.02
N LEU A 398 17.31 1.27 -11.86
CA LEU A 398 17.19 0.98 -13.29
C LEU A 398 16.80 -0.48 -13.56
N ILE A 399 17.27 -1.45 -12.77
CA ILE A 399 16.78 -2.84 -12.86
C ILE A 399 15.27 -2.88 -12.60
N ALA A 400 14.76 -2.17 -11.59
CA ALA A 400 13.33 -2.14 -11.28
C ALA A 400 12.49 -1.39 -12.32
N LYS A 401 13.10 -0.50 -13.10
CA LYS A 401 12.47 0.24 -14.20
C LYS A 401 12.64 -0.43 -15.56
N ASN A 402 13.38 -1.53 -15.62
CA ASN A 402 13.64 -2.22 -16.87
C ASN A 402 12.44 -3.07 -17.29
N ASP A 403 11.63 -2.52 -18.18
CA ASP A 403 10.44 -3.15 -18.73
C ASP A 403 10.30 -2.84 -20.23
N LEU A 404 9.21 -3.30 -20.86
CA LEU A 404 8.97 -3.11 -22.29
C LEU A 404 8.99 -1.64 -22.74
N PHE A 405 8.65 -0.71 -21.85
CA PHE A 405 8.57 0.73 -22.15
C PHE A 405 9.91 1.44 -21.94
N GLY A 406 10.78 0.89 -21.08
CA GLY A 406 12.08 1.46 -20.74
C GLY A 406 13.18 0.40 -20.62
N GLN A 407 13.72 -0.05 -21.76
CA GLN A 407 14.88 -0.96 -21.81
C GLN A 407 16.16 -0.22 -21.38
N CYS A 408 16.74 -0.67 -20.26
CA CYS A 408 17.81 -0.01 -19.53
C CYS A 408 19.06 -0.87 -19.38
N GLU A 409 19.22 -1.95 -20.14
CA GLU A 409 20.32 -2.93 -19.99
C GLU A 409 21.71 -2.27 -19.99
N LEU A 410 22.03 -1.48 -21.02
CA LEU A 410 23.30 -0.75 -21.10
C LEU A 410 23.44 0.34 -20.01
N PRO A 411 22.42 1.19 -19.72
CA PRO A 411 22.43 2.07 -18.56
C PRO A 411 22.71 1.36 -17.23
N ILE A 412 22.13 0.17 -17.00
CA ILE A 412 22.37 -0.63 -15.78
C ILE A 412 23.84 -1.06 -15.71
N VAL A 413 24.39 -1.61 -16.79
CA VAL A 413 25.82 -1.98 -16.89
C VAL A 413 26.69 -0.76 -16.55
N ARG A 414 26.40 0.41 -17.13
CA ARG A 414 27.18 1.64 -16.90
C ARG A 414 27.09 2.13 -15.46
N GLN A 415 25.95 2.00 -14.78
CA GLN A 415 25.82 2.43 -13.39
C GLN A 415 26.61 1.52 -12.43
N PHE A 416 26.53 0.19 -12.59
CA PHE A 416 27.34 -0.71 -11.77
C PHE A 416 28.83 -0.63 -12.08
N TYR A 417 29.20 -0.42 -13.35
CA TYR A 417 30.57 -0.11 -13.74
C TYR A 417 31.07 1.18 -13.08
N GLY A 418 30.29 2.26 -13.15
CA GLY A 418 30.62 3.53 -12.52
C GLY A 418 30.76 3.40 -11.00
N ALA A 419 29.84 2.67 -10.35
CA ALA A 419 29.90 2.38 -8.92
C ALA A 419 31.19 1.63 -8.54
N PHE A 420 31.51 0.58 -9.29
CA PHE A 420 32.73 -0.19 -9.08
C PHE A 420 34.00 0.67 -9.25
N LYS A 421 34.09 1.43 -10.34
CA LYS A 421 35.21 2.33 -10.63
C LYS A 421 35.41 3.41 -9.57
N GLU A 422 34.33 4.09 -9.18
CA GLU A 422 34.38 5.12 -8.12
C GLU A 422 34.70 4.50 -6.75
N GLY A 423 34.20 3.30 -6.47
CA GLY A 423 34.57 2.52 -5.30
C GLY A 423 36.07 2.25 -5.25
N MET A 424 36.67 1.77 -6.34
CA MET A 424 38.11 1.53 -6.42
C MET A 424 38.95 2.78 -6.15
N ALA A 425 38.54 3.93 -6.71
CA ALA A 425 39.22 5.19 -6.44
C ALA A 425 39.08 5.60 -4.97
N ALA A 426 37.87 5.52 -4.40
CA ALA A 426 37.60 5.97 -3.05
C ALA A 426 38.28 5.09 -1.97
N TYR A 427 38.41 3.79 -2.23
CA TYR A 427 39.17 2.88 -1.36
C TYR A 427 40.69 2.90 -1.59
N GLY A 428 41.19 3.68 -2.56
CA GLY A 428 42.61 3.80 -2.88
C GLY A 428 43.19 2.61 -3.65
N ASP A 429 42.34 1.74 -4.20
CA ASP A 429 42.76 0.60 -5.02
C ASP A 429 43.06 1.01 -6.48
N TRP A 430 42.66 2.21 -6.89
CA TRP A 430 42.97 2.81 -8.18
C TRP A 430 43.28 4.31 -8.04
N ASP A 431 44.24 4.80 -8.81
CA ASP A 431 44.77 6.18 -8.75
C ASP A 431 43.99 7.21 -9.59
N GLY A 432 42.92 6.77 -10.26
CA GLY A 432 42.11 7.63 -11.13
C GLY A 432 42.63 7.76 -12.57
N GLN A 433 43.79 7.18 -12.91
CA GLN A 433 44.38 7.28 -14.25
C GLN A 433 43.85 6.18 -15.19
N PRO A 434 43.36 6.51 -16.40
CA PRO A 434 42.83 5.50 -17.33
C PRO A 434 43.83 4.41 -17.71
N THR A 435 45.13 4.74 -17.77
CA THR A 435 46.22 3.83 -18.17
C THR A 435 46.51 2.75 -17.12
N THR A 436 46.16 2.96 -15.85
CA THR A 436 46.44 2.05 -14.74
C THR A 436 45.22 1.20 -14.34
N PHE A 437 44.03 1.53 -14.88
CA PHE A 437 42.78 0.95 -14.43
C PHE A 437 42.71 -0.57 -14.68
N ALA A 438 43.20 -1.05 -15.84
CA ALA A 438 43.20 -2.48 -16.16
C ALA A 438 44.02 -3.30 -15.14
N THR A 439 45.22 -2.82 -14.79
CA THR A 439 46.07 -3.46 -13.78
C THR A 439 45.45 -3.39 -12.38
N ALA A 440 44.80 -2.27 -12.04
CA ALA A 440 44.10 -2.13 -10.76
C ALA A 440 42.96 -3.16 -10.60
N ILE A 441 42.20 -3.40 -11.68
CA ILE A 441 41.11 -4.40 -11.69
C ILE A 441 41.67 -5.80 -11.46
N GLU A 442 42.72 -6.18 -12.19
CA GLU A 442 43.35 -7.50 -12.03
C GLU A 442 43.78 -7.72 -10.58
N LYS A 443 44.50 -6.75 -9.99
CA LYS A 443 44.91 -6.80 -8.58
C LYS A 443 43.73 -6.88 -7.61
N ALA A 444 42.64 -6.15 -7.87
CA ALA A 444 41.46 -6.16 -7.01
C ALA A 444 40.75 -7.52 -6.99
N PHE A 445 40.82 -8.29 -8.10
CA PHE A 445 40.17 -9.59 -8.22
C PHE A 445 41.10 -10.81 -8.08
N GLU A 446 42.42 -10.63 -8.08
CA GLU A 446 43.41 -11.70 -7.79
C GLU A 446 43.13 -12.39 -6.44
N GLU A 447 42.64 -11.65 -5.45
CA GLU A 447 42.33 -12.16 -4.11
C GLU A 447 41.21 -13.22 -4.09
N PHE A 448 40.40 -13.31 -5.14
CA PHE A 448 39.27 -14.23 -5.19
C PHE A 448 39.59 -15.59 -5.81
N GLN A 449 40.85 -15.84 -6.21
CA GLN A 449 41.31 -17.11 -6.79
C GLN A 449 40.42 -17.62 -7.94
N HIS A 450 40.06 -16.74 -8.87
CA HIS A 450 39.20 -17.08 -9.99
C HIS A 450 39.98 -17.67 -11.18
N GLY A 451 39.33 -18.55 -11.95
CA GLY A 451 39.89 -19.11 -13.19
C GLY A 451 39.97 -18.10 -14.34
N SER A 452 40.74 -18.42 -15.38
CA SER A 452 40.96 -17.54 -16.55
C SER A 452 39.66 -17.14 -17.27
N GLU A 453 38.65 -18.00 -17.27
CA GLU A 453 37.33 -17.77 -17.86
C GLU A 453 36.56 -16.63 -17.18
N PHE A 454 36.60 -16.55 -15.85
CA PHE A 454 35.97 -15.47 -15.08
C PHE A 454 36.58 -14.12 -15.43
N SER A 455 37.91 -14.06 -15.49
CA SER A 455 38.65 -12.84 -15.83
C SER A 455 38.35 -12.37 -17.26
N ALA A 456 38.18 -13.30 -18.20
CA ALA A 456 37.79 -12.98 -19.58
C ALA A 456 36.35 -12.42 -19.64
N ALA A 457 35.39 -13.07 -18.96
CA ALA A 457 34.00 -12.61 -18.90
C ALA A 457 33.89 -11.22 -18.26
N MET A 458 34.60 -10.99 -17.16
CA MET A 458 34.64 -9.69 -16.50
C MET A 458 35.19 -8.60 -17.41
N LYS A 459 36.32 -8.84 -18.10
CA LYS A 459 36.90 -7.88 -19.05
C LYS A 459 35.90 -7.53 -20.16
N LEU A 460 35.17 -8.51 -20.69
CA LEU A 460 34.15 -8.28 -21.70
C LEU A 460 33.01 -7.39 -21.19
N THR A 461 32.46 -7.68 -20.00
CA THR A 461 31.39 -6.86 -19.40
C THR A 461 31.85 -5.43 -19.10
N LEU A 462 33.09 -5.25 -18.64
CA LEU A 462 33.67 -3.92 -18.42
C LEU A 462 33.83 -3.13 -19.73
N GLN A 463 34.18 -3.80 -20.83
CA GLN A 463 34.29 -3.17 -22.15
C GLN A 463 32.94 -2.60 -22.61
N LEU A 464 31.84 -3.34 -22.43
CA LEU A 464 30.47 -2.88 -22.76
C LEU A 464 30.12 -1.53 -22.11
N ALA A 465 30.62 -1.28 -20.89
CA ALA A 465 30.35 -0.04 -20.18
C ALA A 465 31.10 1.17 -20.79
N THR A 466 32.27 0.92 -21.38
CA THR A 466 33.22 1.97 -21.80
C THR A 466 33.21 2.26 -23.29
N ASP A 467 32.84 1.30 -24.11
CA ASP A 467 32.80 1.46 -25.55
C ASP A 467 31.61 2.35 -25.96
N LYS A 468 31.92 3.44 -26.66
CA LYS A 468 30.93 4.41 -27.13
C LYS A 468 30.16 3.89 -28.35
N THR A 469 30.68 2.86 -29.01
CA THR A 469 30.10 2.24 -30.20
C THR A 469 29.19 1.06 -29.89
N THR A 470 29.09 0.67 -28.61
CA THR A 470 28.18 -0.41 -28.17
C THR A 470 26.74 -0.08 -28.54
N ASP A 471 26.14 -0.93 -29.38
CA ASP A 471 24.71 -0.90 -29.65
C ASP A 471 23.94 -1.27 -28.36
N PRO A 472 23.10 -0.37 -27.81
CA PRO A 472 22.32 -0.68 -26.62
C PRO A 472 21.44 -1.93 -26.76
N ARG A 473 21.02 -2.28 -27.99
CA ARG A 473 20.14 -3.44 -28.25
C ARG A 473 20.87 -4.79 -28.17
N SER A 474 22.20 -4.81 -28.24
CA SER A 474 22.99 -6.05 -28.11
C SER A 474 23.32 -6.38 -26.66
N VAL A 475 23.14 -5.43 -25.73
CA VAL A 475 23.40 -5.63 -24.31
C VAL A 475 22.21 -6.31 -23.66
N THR A 476 22.48 -7.38 -22.93
CA THR A 476 21.46 -8.20 -22.29
C THR A 476 21.30 -7.88 -20.81
N LEU A 477 20.18 -8.30 -20.22
CA LEU A 477 20.03 -8.29 -18.77
C LEU A 477 21.06 -9.19 -18.07
N GLU A 478 21.56 -10.23 -18.73
CA GLU A 478 22.63 -11.06 -18.16
C GLU A 478 23.93 -10.27 -17.97
N ASP A 479 24.29 -9.42 -18.94
CA ASP A 479 25.45 -8.52 -18.84
C ASP A 479 25.29 -7.52 -17.68
N ALA A 480 24.09 -6.96 -17.55
CA ALA A 480 23.73 -6.05 -16.46
C ALA A 480 23.92 -6.72 -15.07
N ILE A 481 23.47 -7.97 -14.93
CA ILE A 481 23.57 -8.70 -13.67
C ILE A 481 24.98 -9.21 -13.39
N LYS A 482 25.75 -9.59 -14.42
CA LYS A 482 27.19 -9.86 -14.27
C LYS A 482 27.92 -8.64 -13.73
N MET A 483 27.68 -7.46 -14.31
CA MET A 483 28.31 -6.23 -13.83
C MET A 483 27.93 -5.91 -12.37
N LYS A 484 26.65 -6.09 -12.01
CA LYS A 484 26.22 -5.98 -10.62
C LYS A 484 26.97 -6.96 -9.71
N ALA A 485 27.06 -8.23 -10.08
CA ALA A 485 27.72 -9.25 -9.26
C ALA A 485 29.21 -8.96 -9.03
N TYR A 486 29.93 -8.46 -10.04
CA TYR A 486 31.32 -8.01 -9.88
C TYR A 486 31.42 -6.84 -8.89
N CYS A 487 30.50 -5.87 -9.00
CA CYS A 487 30.40 -4.73 -8.10
C CYS A 487 30.13 -5.18 -6.65
N ASP A 488 29.17 -6.08 -6.45
CA ASP A 488 28.81 -6.63 -5.13
C ASP A 488 29.97 -7.37 -4.48
N GLY A 489 30.63 -8.26 -5.24
CA GLY A 489 31.76 -9.04 -4.74
C GLY A 489 32.91 -8.16 -4.26
N TYR A 490 33.20 -7.09 -5.01
CA TYR A 490 34.19 -6.10 -4.63
C TYR A 490 33.82 -5.37 -3.33
N PHE A 491 32.62 -4.76 -3.25
CA PHE A 491 32.20 -4.01 -2.06
C PHE A 491 32.11 -4.89 -0.82
N LEU A 492 31.59 -6.11 -0.96
CA LEU A 492 31.50 -7.06 0.15
C LEU A 492 32.88 -7.44 0.68
N THR A 493 33.88 -7.57 -0.19
CA THR A 493 35.26 -7.87 0.19
C THR A 493 35.88 -6.69 0.95
N ARG A 494 35.62 -5.45 0.52
CA ARG A 494 36.06 -4.24 1.23
C ARG A 494 35.43 -4.13 2.61
N ALA A 495 34.12 -4.38 2.72
CA ALA A 495 33.42 -4.38 4.00
C ALA A 495 33.99 -5.44 4.98
N LYS A 496 34.31 -6.65 4.48
CA LYS A 496 34.92 -7.71 5.30
C LYS A 496 36.32 -7.34 5.78
N LYS A 497 37.15 -6.74 4.92
CA LYS A 497 38.50 -6.27 5.28
C LYS A 497 38.44 -5.19 6.35
N ASP A 498 37.56 -4.19 6.18
CA ASP A 498 37.34 -3.13 7.16
C ASP A 498 36.92 -3.70 8.53
N LEU A 499 35.96 -4.62 8.54
CA LEU A 499 35.53 -5.26 9.78
C LEU A 499 36.66 -6.06 10.45
N GLN A 500 37.44 -6.82 9.68
CA GLN A 500 38.60 -7.55 10.21
C GLN A 500 39.67 -6.61 10.79
N GLN A 501 39.92 -5.46 10.16
CA GLN A 501 40.85 -4.46 10.67
C GLN A 501 40.33 -3.85 11.98
N LYS A 502 39.04 -3.48 12.05
CA LYS A 502 38.41 -2.96 13.27
C LYS A 502 38.44 -3.97 14.43
N ILE A 503 38.24 -5.26 14.15
CA ILE A 503 38.37 -6.33 15.16
C ILE A 503 39.82 -6.43 15.67
N LYS A 504 40.82 -6.39 14.77
CA LYS A 504 42.24 -6.44 15.16
C LYS A 504 42.70 -5.22 15.96
N GLN A 505 42.08 -4.07 15.73
CA GLN A 505 42.40 -2.80 16.39
C GLN A 505 41.60 -2.58 17.69
N SER A 506 40.58 -3.41 17.97
CA SER A 506 39.84 -3.35 19.22
C SER A 506 40.70 -3.95 20.35
N PRO A 507 40.96 -3.24 21.46
CA PRO A 507 41.72 -3.79 22.57
C PRO A 507 41.01 -5.06 23.11
N PRO A 508 41.75 -6.06 23.60
CA PRO A 508 41.13 -7.25 24.18
C PRO A 508 40.24 -6.81 25.35
N ASN A 509 38.94 -7.12 25.28
CA ASN A 509 38.00 -6.83 26.36
C ASN A 509 38.52 -7.43 27.67
N ALA A 510 38.67 -6.56 28.68
CA ALA A 510 38.77 -6.93 30.07
C ALA A 510 37.43 -7.55 30.51
N SER A 511 37.28 -8.85 30.30
CA SER A 511 36.15 -9.61 30.86
C SER A 511 36.53 -11.08 31.04
N THR A 512 37.39 -11.33 32.02
CA THR A 512 37.38 -12.55 32.86
C THR A 512 38.23 -12.30 34.11
N GLN A 513 37.66 -11.61 35.10
CA GLN A 513 38.01 -11.79 36.51
C GLN A 513 36.72 -11.69 37.32
N THR A 514 35.97 -12.78 37.30
CA THR A 514 35.18 -13.23 38.45
C THR A 514 35.62 -14.66 38.69
N GLY A 515 36.70 -14.80 39.45
CA GLY A 515 37.22 -16.08 39.92
C GLY A 515 37.84 -15.84 41.28
N ASP A 516 37.19 -16.40 42.29
CA ASP A 516 37.70 -16.73 43.62
C ASP A 516 38.30 -15.63 44.49
N GLU A 517 37.46 -15.05 45.34
CA GLU A 517 37.84 -14.84 46.74
C GLU A 517 36.69 -15.27 47.67
N SER A 518 36.64 -16.58 47.95
CA SER A 518 36.12 -17.06 49.23
C SER A 518 37.01 -18.20 49.72
N ASN A 519 37.58 -17.99 50.91
CA ASN A 519 38.31 -18.92 51.81
C ASN A 519 39.82 -18.71 51.92
N SER A 520 40.23 -17.87 52.88
CA SER A 520 41.15 -18.31 53.95
C SER A 520 41.30 -17.26 55.05
N SER A 521 40.97 -17.68 56.28
CA SER A 521 41.28 -17.13 57.61
C SER A 521 40.40 -16.00 58.16
#